data_AF-A0A521KR32-F1
#
_entry.id   AF-A0A521KR32-F1
#
_cell.length_a   1.000
_cell.length_b   1.000
_cell.length_c   1.000
_cell.angle_alpha   90.00
_cell.angle_beta   90.00
_cell.angle_gamma   90.00
#
_symmetry.space_group_name_H-M   'P 1'
#
loop_
_entity.id
_entity.type
_entity.pdbx_description
1 polymer ?
#
loop_
_entity_poly.entity_id
_entity_poly.type
_entity_poly.pdbx_seq_one_letter_code
_entity_poly.pdbx_strand_id
1 'polypeptide(L)'
;MLQAALLVRAANESSAGAPAPTAPCRADGSEPVAPAAHLVARPRGVVHVAVSPLTPSGRFIPVTARTVCRTHTRRLAVVPRSRAVDVFRYRRVCVRCIKALLPTAPGVDGTPLPRDVEAQLYSFLTIPNLHAVLRSCTTVDQTHMVGRLALMLFGPKTMRPPARRSQGQAAVADLHDAIHKTRARLVAETRTPEERAALRQQRDTQVFNDALTARQRKRAAAVDKALERARRGGFLTPYERQLVDSA
;
A
#
# COMPACT_ATOMS: atom_id res chain seq x y z
N MET A 1 -30.75 23.54 13.84
CA MET A 1 -30.37 22.20 13.33
C MET A 1 -31.54 21.22 13.46
N LEU A 2 -32.63 21.43 12.71
CA LEU A 2 -33.81 20.53 12.75
C LEU A 2 -34.59 20.55 11.42
N GLN A 3 -33.91 20.83 10.31
CA GLN A 3 -34.50 20.90 8.97
C GLN A 3 -33.76 20.06 7.91
N ALA A 4 -32.78 19.25 8.32
CA ALA A 4 -32.05 18.33 7.43
C ALA A 4 -32.51 16.86 7.57
N ALA A 5 -33.42 16.55 8.50
CA ALA A 5 -33.89 15.18 8.77
C ALA A 5 -35.13 14.77 7.95
N LEU A 6 -35.75 15.70 7.21
CA LEU A 6 -37.00 15.43 6.47
C LEU A 6 -36.80 15.17 4.97
N LEU A 7 -35.59 15.35 4.43
CA LEU A 7 -35.30 15.08 3.01
C LEU A 7 -34.77 13.66 2.72
N VAL A 8 -34.44 12.87 3.75
CA VAL A 8 -34.01 11.46 3.59
C VAL A 8 -35.20 10.49 3.62
N ARG A 9 -36.38 10.93 4.11
CA ARG A 9 -37.57 10.07 4.20
C ARG A 9 -38.43 10.06 2.93
N ALA A 10 -38.38 11.13 2.13
CA ALA A 10 -39.15 11.24 0.89
C ALA A 10 -38.55 10.49 -0.32
N ALA A 11 -37.30 10.01 -0.23
CA ALA A 11 -36.68 9.18 -1.28
C ALA A 11 -36.90 7.66 -1.08
N ASN A 12 -37.47 7.24 0.06
CA ASN A 12 -37.70 5.84 0.41
C ASN A 12 -39.13 5.36 0.18
N GLU A 13 -40.05 6.22 -0.25
CA GLU A 13 -41.46 5.86 -0.47
C GLU A 13 -41.88 5.89 -1.96
N SER A 14 -40.98 6.22 -2.90
CA SER A 14 -41.28 6.26 -4.34
C SER A 14 -40.65 5.14 -5.18
N SER A 15 -40.20 4.05 -4.56
CA SER A 15 -39.69 2.86 -5.29
C SER A 15 -40.45 1.56 -4.97
N ALA A 16 -41.68 1.68 -4.47
CA ALA A 16 -42.65 0.60 -4.53
C ALA A 16 -43.15 0.45 -5.97
N GLY A 17 -42.55 -0.46 -6.75
CA GLY A 17 -43.12 -0.84 -8.05
C GLY A 17 -42.18 -1.27 -9.18
N ALA A 18 -40.95 -1.70 -8.92
CA ALA A 18 -40.18 -2.45 -9.92
C ALA A 18 -39.71 -3.77 -9.29
N PRO A 19 -40.11 -4.94 -9.83
CA PRO A 19 -39.56 -6.20 -9.36
C PRO A 19 -38.05 -6.16 -9.58
N ALA A 20 -37.29 -6.46 -8.51
CA ALA A 20 -35.86 -6.72 -8.62
C ALA A 20 -35.64 -7.73 -9.77
N PRO A 21 -34.60 -7.55 -10.62
CA PRO A 21 -34.30 -8.55 -11.63
C PRO A 21 -33.96 -9.86 -10.90
N THR A 22 -34.94 -10.76 -10.85
CA THR A 22 -34.77 -12.12 -10.36
C THR A 22 -33.68 -12.74 -11.20
N ALA A 23 -32.50 -12.92 -10.60
CA ALA A 23 -31.45 -13.72 -11.17
C ALA A 23 -32.05 -15.10 -11.51
N PRO A 24 -31.88 -15.61 -12.74
CA PRO A 24 -32.43 -16.91 -13.09
C PRO A 24 -31.81 -17.97 -12.17
N CYS A 25 -32.63 -18.54 -11.30
CA CYS A 25 -32.28 -19.73 -10.53
C CYS A 25 -31.90 -20.83 -11.51
N ARG A 26 -30.66 -21.34 -11.43
CA ARG A 26 -30.26 -22.53 -12.18
C ARG A 26 -30.89 -23.76 -11.54
N ALA A 27 -31.38 -24.67 -12.37
CA ALA A 27 -32.01 -25.93 -11.97
C ALA A 27 -31.09 -26.88 -11.16
N ASP A 28 -29.78 -26.62 -11.16
CA ASP A 28 -28.77 -27.53 -10.58
C ASP A 28 -28.37 -27.18 -9.13
N GLY A 29 -29.12 -26.31 -8.44
CA GLY A 29 -28.84 -25.97 -7.03
C GLY A 29 -27.54 -25.21 -6.76
N SER A 30 -26.90 -24.64 -7.80
CA SER A 30 -25.74 -23.78 -7.62
C SER A 30 -26.19 -22.34 -7.31
N GLU A 31 -25.74 -21.81 -6.16
CA GLU A 31 -26.00 -20.43 -5.75
C GLU A 31 -25.62 -19.42 -6.84
N PRO A 32 -26.38 -18.33 -7.01
CA PRO A 32 -26.05 -17.28 -7.97
C PRO A 32 -24.71 -16.64 -7.57
N VAL A 33 -23.66 -17.00 -8.31
CA VAL A 33 -22.33 -16.42 -8.18
C VAL A 33 -22.45 -14.94 -8.57
N ALA A 34 -22.50 -14.06 -7.58
CA ALA A 34 -22.26 -12.62 -7.76
C ALA A 34 -21.08 -12.43 -8.72
N PRO A 35 -21.08 -11.42 -9.61
CA PRO A 35 -20.10 -11.31 -10.70
C PRO A 35 -18.67 -11.37 -10.15
N ALA A 36 -18.08 -12.58 -10.18
CA ALA A 36 -16.83 -12.84 -9.51
C ALA A 36 -15.68 -12.36 -10.40
N ALA A 37 -14.69 -11.70 -9.80
CA ALA A 37 -13.50 -11.33 -10.53
C ALA A 37 -12.68 -12.60 -10.88
N HIS A 38 -12.55 -12.87 -12.17
CA HIS A 38 -11.80 -13.99 -12.73
C HIS A 38 -10.47 -13.52 -13.30
N LEU A 39 -9.43 -14.31 -13.05
CA LEU A 39 -8.12 -14.09 -13.64
C LEU A 39 -8.06 -14.78 -15.00
N VAL A 40 -7.73 -14.02 -16.04
CA VAL A 40 -7.67 -14.51 -17.41
C VAL A 40 -6.38 -14.14 -18.11
N ALA A 41 -5.73 -15.14 -18.71
CA ALA A 41 -4.46 -14.93 -19.40
C ALA A 41 -4.65 -14.84 -20.92
N ARG A 42 -3.85 -13.97 -21.54
CA ARG A 42 -3.61 -14.01 -22.99
C ARG A 42 -2.63 -15.15 -23.34
N PRO A 43 -2.67 -15.69 -24.58
CA PRO A 43 -1.66 -16.64 -25.07
C PRO A 43 -0.22 -16.11 -24.97
N ARG A 44 -0.04 -14.78 -25.04
CA ARG A 44 1.26 -14.09 -24.99
C ARG A 44 1.67 -13.57 -23.60
N GLY A 45 1.13 -14.15 -22.53
CA GLY A 45 1.74 -14.03 -21.19
C GLY A 45 1.37 -12.81 -20.33
N VAL A 46 0.31 -12.06 -20.68
CA VAL A 46 -0.26 -11.02 -19.80
C VAL A 46 -1.58 -11.49 -19.21
N VAL A 47 -1.74 -11.35 -17.90
CA VAL A 47 -2.96 -11.70 -17.18
C VAL A 47 -3.80 -10.48 -16.88
N HIS A 48 -5.10 -10.60 -17.11
CA HIS A 48 -6.10 -9.57 -16.94
C HIS A 48 -7.17 -10.09 -15.96
N VAL A 49 -7.95 -9.16 -15.42
CA VAL A 49 -9.10 -9.46 -14.57
C VAL A 49 -10.34 -9.21 -15.40
N ALA A 50 -11.32 -10.08 -15.31
CA ALA A 50 -12.62 -9.93 -15.92
C ALA A 50 -13.70 -10.17 -14.88
N VAL A 51 -14.75 -9.35 -14.93
CA VAL A 51 -15.91 -9.42 -14.04
C VAL A 51 -17.09 -9.79 -14.93
N SER A 52 -17.28 -11.09 -15.15
CA SER A 52 -18.25 -11.61 -16.11
C SER A 52 -18.52 -13.10 -15.84
N PRO A 53 -19.72 -13.60 -16.15
CA PRO A 53 -20.00 -15.03 -16.03
C PRO A 53 -19.04 -15.85 -16.89
N LEU A 54 -18.65 -17.02 -16.39
CA LEU A 54 -17.82 -17.97 -17.14
C LEU A 54 -18.66 -18.74 -18.17
N THR A 55 -18.01 -19.27 -19.21
CA THR A 55 -18.63 -20.28 -20.08
C THR A 55 -18.99 -21.53 -19.25
N PRO A 56 -19.93 -22.39 -19.69
CA PRO A 56 -20.30 -23.61 -18.95
C PRO A 56 -19.12 -24.50 -18.56
N SER A 57 -18.06 -24.53 -19.38
CA SER A 57 -16.83 -25.28 -19.08
C SER A 57 -15.95 -24.69 -17.95
N GLY A 58 -16.21 -23.46 -17.50
CA GLY A 58 -15.40 -22.72 -16.52
C GLY A 58 -13.99 -22.33 -16.99
N ARG A 59 -13.57 -22.76 -18.19
CA ARG A 59 -12.21 -22.58 -18.72
C ARG A 59 -12.01 -21.28 -19.48
N PHE A 60 -13.09 -20.65 -19.90
CA PHE A 60 -13.06 -19.46 -20.76
C PHE A 60 -14.09 -18.42 -20.29
N ILE A 61 -13.90 -17.21 -20.79
CA ILE A 61 -14.83 -16.09 -20.64
C ILE A 61 -15.54 -15.86 -21.97
N PRO A 62 -16.86 -15.57 -21.99
CA PRO A 62 -17.60 -15.25 -23.21
C PRO A 62 -16.93 -14.15 -24.02
N VAL A 63 -17.02 -14.20 -25.36
CA VAL A 63 -16.38 -13.21 -26.25
C VAL A 63 -16.92 -11.79 -26.04
N THR A 64 -18.16 -11.69 -25.57
CA THR A 64 -18.84 -10.43 -25.22
C THR A 64 -18.35 -9.83 -23.89
N ALA A 65 -17.76 -10.63 -23.03
CA ALA A 65 -17.29 -10.19 -21.73
C ALA A 65 -15.98 -9.40 -21.84
N ARG A 66 -15.89 -8.35 -21.03
CA ARG A 66 -14.76 -7.41 -21.06
C ARG A 66 -13.90 -7.56 -19.83
N THR A 67 -12.59 -7.57 -20.03
CA THR A 67 -11.64 -7.37 -18.93
C THR A 67 -11.81 -5.97 -18.36
N VAL A 68 -11.42 -5.78 -17.11
CA VAL A 68 -11.53 -4.47 -16.43
C VAL A 68 -10.75 -3.38 -17.19
N CYS A 69 -9.59 -3.75 -17.75
CA CYS A 69 -8.81 -2.86 -18.60
C CYS A 69 -9.32 -2.72 -20.04
N ARG A 70 -10.51 -3.24 -20.36
CA ARG A 70 -11.16 -3.24 -21.69
C ARG A 70 -10.29 -3.84 -22.80
N THR A 71 -9.41 -4.75 -22.44
CA THR A 71 -8.54 -5.42 -23.41
C THR A 71 -9.38 -6.37 -24.27
N HIS A 72 -9.50 -6.06 -25.56
CA HIS A 72 -10.15 -6.91 -26.55
C HIS A 72 -9.29 -8.11 -26.88
N THR A 73 -9.82 -9.32 -26.71
CA THR A 73 -9.24 -10.56 -27.23
C THR A 73 -10.31 -11.61 -27.45
N ARG A 74 -10.22 -12.32 -28.57
CA ARG A 74 -11.16 -13.39 -28.94
C ARG A 74 -11.04 -14.67 -28.08
N ARG A 75 -9.96 -14.84 -27.33
CA ARG A 75 -9.72 -16.03 -26.47
C ARG A 75 -8.99 -15.65 -25.19
N LEU A 76 -9.74 -15.56 -24.09
CA LEU A 76 -9.22 -15.40 -22.74
C LEU A 76 -9.41 -16.71 -22.00
N ALA A 77 -8.30 -17.32 -21.56
CA ALA A 77 -8.35 -18.54 -20.76
C ALA A 77 -8.39 -18.17 -19.28
N VAL A 78 -9.30 -18.78 -18.53
CA VAL A 78 -9.39 -18.63 -17.07
C VAL A 78 -8.23 -19.37 -16.44
N VAL A 79 -7.50 -18.67 -15.57
CA VAL A 79 -6.47 -19.28 -14.73
C VAL A 79 -7.16 -19.74 -13.45
N PRO A 80 -7.27 -21.06 -13.21
CA PRO A 80 -7.83 -21.54 -11.95
C PRO A 80 -6.97 -21.03 -10.79
N ARG A 81 -7.60 -20.51 -9.74
CA ARG A 81 -6.90 -19.92 -8.58
C ARG A 81 -5.94 -20.90 -7.92
N SER A 82 -6.26 -22.19 -7.93
CA SER A 82 -5.39 -23.27 -7.44
C SER A 82 -4.08 -23.42 -8.22
N ARG A 83 -4.03 -23.00 -9.49
CA ARG A 83 -2.81 -22.99 -10.33
C ARG A 83 -2.25 -21.59 -10.54
N ALA A 84 -2.76 -20.60 -9.81
CA ALA A 84 -2.37 -19.22 -9.98
C ALA A 84 -0.85 -19.07 -9.78
N VAL A 85 -0.33 -19.53 -8.65
CA VAL A 85 1.08 -19.32 -8.28
C VAL A 85 2.05 -19.74 -9.41
N ASP A 86 1.85 -20.92 -10.02
CA ASP A 86 2.70 -21.41 -11.11
C ASP A 86 2.47 -20.67 -12.45
N VAL A 87 1.22 -20.34 -12.77
CA VAL A 87 0.87 -19.63 -14.01
C VAL A 87 1.35 -18.17 -13.97
N PHE A 88 1.37 -17.55 -12.79
CA PHE A 88 1.80 -16.17 -12.58
C PHE A 88 3.29 -16.02 -12.36
N ARG A 89 4.01 -17.08 -11.99
CA ARG A 89 5.47 -17.07 -11.82
C ARG A 89 6.21 -16.55 -13.07
N TYR A 90 5.63 -16.79 -14.26
CA TYR A 90 6.19 -16.40 -15.55
C TYR A 90 5.36 -15.39 -16.35
N ARG A 91 4.23 -14.92 -15.80
CA ARG A 91 3.29 -14.05 -16.53
C ARG A 91 3.12 -12.70 -15.84
N ARG A 92 3.16 -11.63 -16.63
CA ARG A 92 2.96 -10.26 -16.13
C ARG A 92 1.47 -10.02 -15.92
N VAL A 93 1.07 -9.38 -14.82
CA VAL A 93 -0.34 -9.01 -14.61
C VAL A 93 -0.55 -7.57 -15.07
N CYS A 94 -1.64 -7.32 -15.79
CA CYS A 94 -1.99 -6.00 -16.31
C CYS A 94 -2.24 -5.03 -15.14
N VAL A 95 -1.45 -3.96 -15.08
CA VAL A 95 -1.51 -2.96 -13.99
C VAL A 95 -2.91 -2.39 -13.81
N ARG A 96 -3.64 -2.08 -14.90
CA ARG A 96 -5.03 -1.59 -14.84
C ARG A 96 -5.98 -2.59 -14.20
N CYS A 97 -5.80 -3.88 -14.49
CA CYS A 97 -6.62 -4.94 -13.90
C CYS A 97 -6.33 -5.13 -12.41
N ILE A 98 -5.05 -5.11 -12.01
CA ILE A 98 -4.68 -5.21 -10.59
C ILE A 98 -5.21 -4.01 -9.82
N LYS A 99 -5.03 -2.81 -10.37
CA LYS A 99 -5.59 -1.56 -9.81
C LYS A 99 -7.07 -1.62 -9.55
N ALA A 100 -7.85 -2.30 -10.37
CA ALA A 100 -9.29 -2.36 -10.18
C ALA A 100 -9.72 -3.42 -9.15
N LEU A 101 -8.83 -4.37 -8.82
CA LEU A 101 -9.05 -5.27 -7.69
C LEU A 101 -8.77 -4.56 -6.35
N LEU A 102 -7.76 -3.69 -6.33
CA LEU A 102 -7.22 -3.05 -5.13
C LEU A 102 -8.16 -2.10 -4.36
N PRO A 103 -9.13 -1.38 -4.95
CA PRO A 103 -10.02 -0.47 -4.22
C PRO A 103 -11.33 -1.12 -3.76
N THR A 104 -11.63 -2.34 -4.20
CA THR A 104 -12.93 -2.97 -3.95
C THR A 104 -12.73 -4.40 -3.47
N ALA A 105 -12.59 -4.56 -2.16
CA ALA A 105 -13.04 -5.80 -1.55
C ALA A 105 -13.72 -5.54 -0.19
N PRO A 106 -14.82 -4.77 -0.14
CA PRO A 106 -15.93 -5.30 0.64
C PRO A 106 -16.30 -6.66 0.04
N GLY A 107 -16.63 -7.63 0.89
CA GLY A 107 -17.28 -8.87 0.49
C GLY A 107 -18.55 -8.61 -0.33
N VAL A 108 -19.18 -9.69 -0.77
CA VAL A 108 -20.36 -9.64 -1.66
C VAL A 108 -21.45 -8.69 -1.13
N ASP A 109 -21.49 -8.44 0.19
CA ASP A 109 -22.49 -7.63 0.88
C ASP A 109 -21.92 -6.45 1.70
N GLY A 110 -20.72 -5.93 1.39
CA GLY A 110 -20.10 -4.88 2.22
C GLY A 110 -19.33 -5.41 3.43
N THR A 111 -19.38 -6.72 3.68
CA THR A 111 -18.73 -7.37 4.82
C THR A 111 -17.22 -7.43 4.63
N PRO A 112 -16.39 -7.09 5.65
CA PRO A 112 -14.94 -7.23 5.52
C PRO A 112 -14.58 -8.71 5.31
N LEU A 113 -13.76 -8.99 4.30
CA LEU A 113 -13.28 -10.36 4.06
C LEU A 113 -12.31 -10.79 5.17
N PRO A 114 -12.37 -12.05 5.65
CA PRO A 114 -11.35 -12.59 6.52
C PRO A 114 -9.97 -12.51 5.87
N ARG A 115 -8.94 -12.27 6.68
CA ARG A 115 -7.55 -12.10 6.22
C ARG A 115 -7.09 -13.25 5.32
N ASP A 116 -7.40 -14.48 5.66
CA ASP A 116 -6.92 -15.65 4.92
C ASP A 116 -7.61 -15.78 3.55
N VAL A 117 -8.91 -15.44 3.49
CA VAL A 117 -9.67 -15.39 2.23
C VAL A 117 -9.11 -14.30 1.33
N GLU A 118 -8.81 -13.14 1.89
CA GLU A 118 -8.19 -12.04 1.16
C GLU A 118 -6.76 -12.38 0.70
N ALA A 119 -5.95 -13.01 1.55
CA ALA A 119 -4.63 -13.49 1.19
C ALA A 119 -4.70 -14.51 0.04
N GLN A 120 -5.68 -15.42 0.08
CA GLN A 120 -5.90 -16.38 -0.98
C GLN A 120 -6.33 -15.70 -2.29
N LEU A 121 -7.20 -14.67 -2.20
CA LEU A 121 -7.61 -13.86 -3.35
C LEU A 121 -6.42 -13.19 -4.04
N TYR A 122 -5.45 -12.68 -3.27
CA TYR A 122 -4.30 -11.95 -3.80
C TYR A 122 -2.99 -12.76 -3.86
N SER A 123 -3.03 -14.05 -3.54
CA SER A 123 -1.88 -14.96 -3.50
C SER A 123 -1.05 -15.00 -4.79
N PHE A 124 -1.65 -14.60 -5.90
CA PHE A 124 -1.02 -14.54 -7.21
C PHE A 124 -0.17 -13.28 -7.45
N LEU A 125 -0.25 -12.27 -6.58
CA LEU A 125 0.55 -11.07 -6.73
C LEU A 125 2.00 -11.38 -6.35
N THR A 126 2.92 -10.88 -7.18
CA THR A 126 4.36 -10.97 -6.97
C THR A 126 4.91 -9.60 -6.56
N ILE A 127 6.12 -9.57 -6.01
CA ILE A 127 6.81 -8.31 -5.67
C ILE A 127 6.89 -7.37 -6.90
N PRO A 128 7.27 -7.83 -8.11
CA PRO A 128 7.21 -6.99 -9.31
C PRO A 128 5.82 -6.46 -9.66
N ASN A 129 4.77 -7.27 -9.46
CA ASN A 129 3.39 -6.83 -9.68
C ASN A 129 3.03 -5.67 -8.74
N LEU A 130 3.40 -5.76 -7.45
CA LEU A 130 3.15 -4.69 -6.48
C LEU A 130 3.97 -3.42 -6.78
N HIS A 131 5.21 -3.54 -7.26
CA HIS A 131 5.95 -2.37 -7.74
C HIS A 131 5.27 -1.70 -8.93
N ALA A 132 4.74 -2.47 -9.88
CA ALA A 132 4.05 -1.93 -11.05
C ALA A 132 2.76 -1.18 -10.64
N VAL A 133 2.01 -1.73 -9.68
CA VAL A 133 0.87 -1.04 -9.06
C VAL A 133 1.32 0.24 -8.36
N LEU A 134 2.35 0.15 -7.51
CA LEU A 134 2.83 1.28 -6.71
C LEU A 134 3.21 2.48 -7.56
N ARG A 135 3.91 2.27 -8.69
CA ARG A 135 4.29 3.34 -9.63
C ARG A 135 3.11 4.10 -10.20
N SER A 136 1.94 3.49 -10.16
CA SER A 136 0.72 4.03 -10.71
C SER A 136 -0.23 4.55 -9.63
N CYS A 137 0.15 4.49 -8.34
CA CYS A 137 -0.63 5.10 -7.25
C CYS A 137 -0.64 6.63 -7.38
N THR A 138 -1.83 7.22 -7.19
CA THR A 138 -2.07 8.66 -7.24
C THR A 138 -2.52 9.23 -5.90
N THR A 139 -2.89 8.38 -4.93
CA THR A 139 -3.33 8.81 -3.60
C THR A 139 -2.57 8.09 -2.49
N VAL A 140 -2.53 8.70 -1.31
CA VAL A 140 -1.89 8.12 -0.11
C VAL A 140 -2.57 6.80 0.26
N ASP A 141 -3.90 6.73 0.22
CA ASP A 141 -4.67 5.52 0.55
C ASP A 141 -4.32 4.33 -0.34
N GLN A 142 -4.10 4.56 -1.64
CA GLN A 142 -3.66 3.52 -2.56
C GLN A 142 -2.30 2.94 -2.13
N THR A 143 -1.39 3.78 -1.62
CA THR A 143 -0.10 3.29 -1.09
C THR A 143 -0.25 2.54 0.23
N HIS A 144 -1.25 2.86 1.06
CA HIS A 144 -1.58 2.08 2.25
C HIS A 144 -2.10 0.70 1.89
N MET A 145 -2.96 0.62 0.87
CA MET A 145 -3.48 -0.66 0.40
C MET A 145 -2.39 -1.57 -0.17
N VAL A 146 -1.51 -1.01 -1.01
CA VAL A 146 -0.34 -1.76 -1.52
C VAL A 146 0.57 -2.21 -0.38
N GLY A 147 0.79 -1.36 0.64
CA GLY A 147 1.56 -1.72 1.83
C GLY A 147 0.93 -2.83 2.66
N ARG A 148 -0.39 -2.79 2.85
CA ARG A 148 -1.15 -3.85 3.54
C ARG A 148 -1.03 -5.18 2.81
N LEU A 149 -1.19 -5.20 1.48
CA LEU A 149 -1.01 -6.42 0.70
C LEU A 149 0.43 -6.93 0.71
N ALA A 150 1.42 -6.03 0.63
CA ALA A 150 2.83 -6.41 0.73
C ALA A 150 3.11 -7.10 2.08
N LEU A 151 2.59 -6.54 3.17
CA LEU A 151 2.71 -7.12 4.52
C LEU A 151 1.98 -8.46 4.63
N MET A 152 0.76 -8.56 4.08
CA MET A 152 -0.06 -9.76 4.14
C MET A 152 0.55 -10.92 3.33
N LEU A 153 1.09 -10.65 2.14
CA LEU A 153 1.57 -11.67 1.20
C LEU A 153 3.05 -12.05 1.42
N PHE A 154 3.90 -11.09 1.78
CA PHE A 154 5.35 -11.29 1.86
C PHE A 154 5.93 -11.06 3.26
N GLY A 155 5.09 -10.64 4.21
CA GLY A 155 5.51 -10.35 5.57
C GLY A 155 6.16 -8.98 5.76
N PRO A 156 6.63 -8.69 6.99
CA PRO A 156 7.18 -7.40 7.35
C PRO A 156 8.54 -7.16 6.69
N LYS A 157 8.94 -5.87 6.62
CA LYS A 157 10.28 -5.49 6.23
C LYS A 157 11.30 -6.14 7.18
N THR A 158 12.30 -6.81 6.63
CA THR A 158 13.37 -7.40 7.44
C THR A 158 14.19 -6.32 8.15
N MET A 159 14.45 -6.52 9.45
CA MET A 159 15.33 -5.66 10.26
C MET A 159 16.81 -6.02 10.11
N ARG A 160 17.13 -7.09 9.36
CA ARG A 160 18.52 -7.52 9.19
C ARG A 160 19.32 -6.47 8.40
N PRO A 161 20.61 -6.27 8.72
CA PRO A 161 21.50 -5.44 7.93
C PRO A 161 21.53 -5.88 6.46
N PRO A 162 21.66 -4.96 5.49
CA PRO A 162 21.64 -5.28 4.05
C PRO A 162 22.61 -6.41 3.65
N ALA A 163 23.82 -6.41 4.22
CA ALA A 163 24.86 -7.40 3.94
C ALA A 163 24.49 -8.85 4.33
N ARG A 164 23.45 -9.05 5.15
CA ARG A 164 23.02 -10.38 5.65
C ARG A 164 21.65 -10.82 5.10
N ARG A 165 21.11 -10.12 4.10
CA ARG A 165 19.79 -10.43 3.52
C ARG A 165 19.93 -11.46 2.41
N SER A 166 19.02 -12.43 2.37
CA SER A 166 18.84 -13.24 1.17
C SER A 166 18.24 -12.39 0.03
N GLN A 167 18.34 -12.85 -1.21
CA GLN A 167 17.77 -12.14 -2.37
C GLN A 167 16.26 -11.85 -2.20
N GLY A 168 15.50 -12.83 -1.68
CA GLY A 168 14.08 -12.64 -1.39
C GLY A 168 13.83 -11.59 -0.31
N GLN A 169 14.63 -11.59 0.76
CA GLN A 169 14.54 -10.59 1.84
C GLN A 169 14.90 -9.18 1.37
N ALA A 170 15.89 -9.07 0.47
CA ALA A 170 16.26 -7.80 -0.15
C ALA A 170 15.09 -7.27 -1.00
N ALA A 171 14.49 -8.09 -1.86
CA ALA A 171 13.37 -7.68 -2.70
C ALA A 171 12.14 -7.21 -1.90
N VAL A 172 11.84 -7.87 -0.77
CA VAL A 172 10.76 -7.43 0.13
C VAL A 172 11.11 -6.10 0.81
N ALA A 173 12.36 -5.94 1.27
CA ALA A 173 12.80 -4.68 1.87
C ALA A 173 12.73 -3.51 0.87
N ASP A 174 13.17 -3.72 -0.37
CA ASP A 174 13.14 -2.73 -1.45
C ASP A 174 11.71 -2.33 -1.81
N LEU A 175 10.76 -3.29 -1.80
CA LEU A 175 9.34 -3.00 -2.00
C LEU A 175 8.79 -2.09 -0.89
N HIS A 176 9.05 -2.41 0.38
CA HIS A 176 8.61 -1.58 1.51
C HIS A 176 9.23 -0.17 1.43
N ASP A 177 10.51 -0.07 1.09
CA ASP A 177 11.17 1.24 0.91
C ASP A 177 10.59 2.04 -0.25
N ALA A 178 10.26 1.39 -1.37
CA ALA A 178 9.57 2.03 -2.48
C ALA A 178 8.17 2.53 -2.06
N ILE A 179 7.42 1.76 -1.26
CA ILE A 179 6.10 2.15 -0.75
C ILE A 179 6.23 3.39 0.13
N HIS A 180 7.17 3.39 1.08
CA HIS A 180 7.43 4.53 1.96
C HIS A 180 7.84 5.77 1.16
N LYS A 181 8.75 5.63 0.18
CA LYS A 181 9.19 6.75 -0.66
C LYS A 181 8.04 7.34 -1.48
N THR A 182 7.21 6.49 -2.08
CA THR A 182 6.05 6.93 -2.87
C THR A 182 5.02 7.63 -2.00
N ARG A 183 4.74 7.07 -0.81
CA ARG A 183 3.84 7.68 0.17
C ARG A 183 4.35 9.05 0.63
N ALA A 184 5.62 9.15 0.99
CA ALA A 184 6.22 10.41 1.42
C ALA A 184 6.11 11.50 0.33
N ARG A 185 6.29 11.13 -0.94
CA ARG A 185 6.07 12.02 -2.08
C ARG A 185 4.61 12.48 -2.17
N LEU A 186 3.65 11.55 -2.18
CA LEU A 186 2.22 11.88 -2.31
C LEU A 186 1.71 12.72 -1.13
N VAL A 187 2.15 12.42 0.09
CA VAL A 187 1.83 13.23 1.28
C VAL A 187 2.33 14.67 1.11
N ALA A 188 3.52 14.86 0.54
CA ALA A 188 4.03 16.21 0.29
C ALA A 188 3.21 16.96 -0.77
N GLU A 189 2.70 16.26 -1.79
CA GLU A 189 1.86 16.82 -2.85
C GLU A 189 0.47 17.22 -2.33
N THR A 190 -0.11 16.47 -1.39
CA THR A 190 -1.44 16.74 -0.82
C THR A 190 -1.46 17.83 0.24
N ARG A 191 -0.31 18.28 0.74
CA ARG A 191 -0.24 19.30 1.81
C ARG A 191 -0.71 20.67 1.36
N THR A 192 -1.42 21.36 2.24
CA THR A 192 -1.83 22.75 2.02
C THR A 192 -0.61 23.70 2.09
N PRO A 193 -0.69 24.92 1.53
CA PRO A 193 0.37 25.92 1.63
C PRO A 193 0.72 26.26 3.10
N GLU A 194 -0.30 26.34 3.96
CA GLU A 194 -0.14 26.64 5.40
C GLU A 194 0.62 25.53 6.13
N GLU A 195 0.27 24.27 5.89
CA GLU A 195 0.98 23.11 6.45
C GLU A 195 2.45 23.09 6.01
N ARG A 196 2.73 23.46 4.75
CA ARG A 196 4.11 23.56 4.25
C ARG A 196 4.89 24.66 4.96
N ALA A 197 4.26 25.80 5.26
CA ALA A 197 4.89 26.89 6.00
C ALA A 197 5.20 26.48 7.45
N ALA A 198 4.24 25.86 8.14
CA ALA A 198 4.42 25.34 9.49
C ALA A 198 5.57 24.31 9.57
N LEU A 199 5.67 23.40 8.60
CA LEU A 199 6.76 22.43 8.54
C LEU A 199 8.13 23.06 8.29
N ARG A 200 8.21 24.18 7.56
CA ARG A 200 9.47 24.92 7.40
C ARG A 200 9.90 25.51 8.73
N GLN A 201 9.01 26.21 9.43
CA GLN A 201 9.28 26.77 10.76
C GLN A 201 9.70 25.68 11.77
N GLN A 202 9.03 24.53 11.75
CA GLN A 202 9.38 23.41 12.60
C GLN A 202 10.79 22.88 12.30
N ARG A 203 11.16 22.77 11.02
CA ARG A 203 12.52 22.35 10.61
C ARG A 203 13.57 23.36 11.02
N ASP A 204 13.33 24.65 10.84
CA ASP A 204 14.28 25.70 11.21
C ASP A 204 14.52 25.68 12.73
N THR A 205 13.45 25.50 13.51
CA THR A 205 13.53 25.32 14.96
C THR A 205 14.31 24.06 15.33
N GLN A 206 14.06 22.94 14.65
CA GLN A 206 14.77 21.69 14.90
C GLN A 206 16.26 21.81 14.58
N VAL A 207 16.63 22.39 13.43
CA VAL A 207 18.02 22.62 13.02
C VAL A 207 18.73 23.51 14.04
N PHE A 208 18.07 24.56 14.51
CA PHE A 208 18.60 25.44 15.55
C PHE A 208 18.84 24.70 16.86
N ASN A 209 17.86 23.91 17.33
CA ASN A 209 17.97 23.11 18.55
C ASN A 209 19.05 22.03 18.45
N ASP A 210 19.18 21.38 17.30
CA ASP A 210 20.22 20.38 17.04
C ASP A 210 21.61 21.03 17.08
N ALA A 211 21.75 22.23 16.49
CA ALA A 211 22.99 22.99 16.52
C ALA A 211 23.36 23.44 17.95
N LEU A 212 22.39 23.91 18.74
CA LEU A 212 22.61 24.24 20.15
C LEU A 212 23.03 23.01 20.95
N THR A 213 22.34 21.89 20.77
CA THR A 213 22.65 20.63 21.47
C THR A 213 24.05 20.12 21.09
N ALA A 214 24.43 20.22 19.81
CA ALA A 214 25.77 19.87 19.36
C ALA A 214 26.85 20.79 19.98
N ARG A 215 26.58 22.10 20.09
CA ARG A 215 27.48 23.05 20.77
C ARG A 215 27.61 22.75 22.26
N GLN A 216 26.51 22.48 22.94
CA GLN A 216 26.50 22.11 24.36
C GLN A 216 27.26 20.82 24.62
N ARG A 217 27.07 19.78 23.80
CA ARG A 217 27.83 18.52 23.90
C ARG A 217 29.33 18.73 23.72
N LYS A 218 29.73 19.54 22.73
CA LYS A 218 31.15 19.89 22.52
C LYS A 218 31.72 20.66 23.70
N ARG A 219 30.97 21.61 24.26
CA ARG A 219 31.38 22.39 25.44
C ARG A 219 31.53 21.48 26.66
N ALA A 220 30.55 20.61 26.94
CA ALA A 220 30.61 19.65 28.04
C ALA A 220 31.83 18.74 27.92
N ALA A 221 32.08 18.15 26.75
CA ALA A 221 33.27 17.32 26.52
C ALA A 221 34.59 18.10 26.70
N ALA A 222 34.63 19.39 26.36
CA ALA A 222 35.79 20.23 26.59
C ALA A 222 36.00 20.55 28.08
N VAL A 223 34.92 20.81 28.83
CA VAL A 223 34.96 20.99 30.29
C VAL A 223 35.44 19.72 30.97
N ASP A 224 34.89 18.56 30.63
CA ASP A 224 35.29 17.26 31.19
C ASP A 224 36.78 16.99 30.98
N LYS A 225 37.28 17.24 29.76
CA LYS A 225 38.70 17.08 29.44
C LYS A 225 39.59 18.06 30.22
N ALA A 226 39.14 19.29 30.43
CA ALA A 226 39.86 20.27 31.24
C ALA A 226 39.89 19.85 32.71
N LEU A 227 38.76 19.40 33.26
CA LEU A 227 38.67 18.88 34.63
C LEU A 227 39.55 17.64 34.84
N GLU A 228 39.58 16.71 33.88
CA GLU A 228 40.49 15.56 33.92
C GLU A 228 41.95 15.98 33.93
N ARG A 229 42.34 16.96 33.11
CA ARG A 229 43.71 17.50 33.10
C ARG A 229 44.06 18.14 34.45
N ALA A 230 43.15 18.91 35.02
CA ALA A 230 43.33 19.53 36.32
C ALA A 230 43.53 18.48 37.43
N ARG A 231 42.71 17.42 37.44
CA ARG A 231 42.82 16.30 38.39
C ARG A 231 44.16 15.56 38.29
N ARG A 232 44.77 15.54 37.10
CA ARG A 232 46.11 14.97 36.87
C ARG A 232 47.26 15.94 37.21
N GLY A 233 46.96 17.11 37.76
CA GLY A 233 47.95 18.15 38.08
C GLY A 233 48.51 18.88 36.86
N GLY A 234 47.88 18.74 35.70
CA GLY A 234 48.32 19.42 34.47
C GLY A 234 47.92 20.90 34.44
N PHE A 235 48.76 21.73 33.82
CA PHE A 235 48.45 23.15 33.63
C PHE A 235 47.21 23.36 32.76
N LEU A 236 46.29 24.21 33.23
CA LEU A 236 45.13 24.68 32.46
C LEU A 236 45.44 26.00 31.74
N THR A 237 45.15 26.06 30.45
CA THR A 237 45.24 27.30 29.68
C THR A 237 44.22 28.34 30.18
N PRO A 238 44.43 29.66 29.96
CA PRO A 238 43.49 30.69 30.40
C PRO A 238 42.05 30.47 29.90
N TYR A 239 41.90 30.01 28.66
CA TYR A 239 40.60 29.65 28.08
C TYR A 239 39.94 28.46 28.80
N GLU A 240 40.69 27.42 29.14
CA GLU A 240 40.17 26.24 29.85
C GLU A 240 39.77 26.56 31.29
N ARG A 241 40.48 27.46 31.97
CA ARG A 241 40.08 27.95 33.30
C ARG A 241 38.74 28.67 33.24
N GLN A 242 38.61 29.64 32.33
CA GLN A 242 37.34 30.34 32.09
C GLN A 242 36.21 29.36 31.71
N LEU A 243 36.54 28.30 30.95
CA LEU A 243 35.56 27.30 30.55
C LEU A 243 35.05 26.47 31.74
N VAL A 244 35.92 26.09 32.66
CA VAL A 244 35.60 25.36 33.89
C VAL A 244 34.87 26.26 34.89
N ASP A 245 35.30 27.52 35.03
CA ASP A 245 34.68 28.50 35.93
C ASP A 245 33.27 28.92 35.47
N SER A 246 32.98 28.79 34.17
CA SER A 246 31.70 29.13 33.56
C SER A 246 30.79 27.92 33.29
N ALA A 247 31.22 26.72 33.68
CA ALA A 247 30.46 25.48 33.58
C ALA A 247 29.64 25.24 34.85
#